data_AF-A0A2Z6NZH9-F1
#
_entry.id   AF-A0A2Z6NZH9-F1
#
_cell.length_a   1.000
_cell.length_b   1.000
_cell.length_c   1.000
_cell.angle_alpha   90.00
_cell.angle_beta   90.00
_cell.angle_gamma   90.00
#
_symmetry.space_group_name_H-M   'P 1'
#
loop_
_entity.id
_entity.type
_entity.pdbx_description
1 polymer ?
#
loop_
_entity_poly.entity_id
_entity_poly.type
_entity_poly.pdbx_seq_one_letter_code
_entity_poly.pdbx_strand_id
1 'polypeptide(L)'
;MVESGKNISQLRIVIKQGKTYVETYGDSYQTRDLFTVWGIVQLLRLYPGRVPDLELLFETGDKTVLDKQKFQAVAPPPIFSYCGQNNALDIVFPDWSFWGWAETGIKPWEKVLKDIHESNKKIKWKDRVPYAFWKGNTHVSPTRFKLRMCNNTDQHDWNAHIYSLHWSKEIKKGFKNTKLEDQCTHRYKIYAEGVSWSAEAIGREGTKFIEENVKMKLVYDYMLHLLTEYAKLLKFEPTIPPQAFEVCSENLACPVNGIWRECMIESLVKSPSDTPPCAMKG
;
A
#
# COMPACT_ATOMS: atom_id res chain seq x y z
N MET A 1 16.59 -8.83 19.28
CA MET A 1 16.01 -7.56 18.79
C MET A 1 14.83 -7.83 17.86
N VAL A 2 14.96 -8.73 16.88
CA VAL A 2 13.80 -9.18 16.09
C VAL A 2 12.77 -9.87 16.99
N GLU A 3 13.18 -10.86 17.79
CA GLU A 3 12.26 -11.61 18.67
C GLU A 3 11.40 -10.74 19.62
N SER A 4 11.90 -9.58 20.07
CA SER A 4 11.12 -8.66 20.93
C SER A 4 9.96 -7.98 20.21
N GLY A 5 9.93 -7.99 18.87
CA GLY A 5 8.85 -7.46 18.05
C GLY A 5 7.72 -8.45 17.74
N LYS A 6 7.85 -9.72 18.13
CA LYS A 6 6.88 -10.78 17.79
C LYS A 6 5.45 -10.46 18.26
N ASN A 7 5.29 -9.89 19.44
CA ASN A 7 3.97 -9.58 20.02
C ASN A 7 3.30 -8.32 19.45
N ILE A 8 3.99 -7.58 18.58
CA ILE A 8 3.52 -6.32 17.98
C ILE A 8 3.62 -6.34 16.45
N SER A 9 3.65 -7.54 15.87
CA SER A 9 3.64 -7.78 14.42
C SER A 9 2.72 -8.96 14.11
N GLN A 10 2.14 -9.00 12.91
CA GLN A 10 1.34 -10.15 12.45
C GLN A 10 2.15 -11.16 11.64
N LEU A 11 3.28 -10.76 11.06
CA LEU A 11 4.04 -11.61 10.16
C LEU A 11 5.54 -11.46 10.42
N ARG A 12 6.25 -12.59 10.35
CA ARG A 12 7.69 -12.64 10.12
C ARG A 12 7.96 -13.18 8.74
N ILE A 13 8.79 -12.47 7.99
CA ILE A 13 9.23 -12.87 6.65
C ILE A 13 10.73 -13.03 6.68
N VAL A 14 11.22 -14.19 6.26
CA VAL A 14 12.65 -14.48 6.12
C VAL A 14 12.97 -14.64 4.64
N ILE A 15 13.96 -13.90 4.17
CA ILE A 15 14.56 -14.11 2.86
C ILE A 15 15.88 -14.81 3.11
N LYS A 16 16.06 -16.00 2.54
CA LYS A 16 17.29 -16.77 2.66
C LYS A 16 17.59 -17.46 1.33
N GLN A 17 18.78 -17.23 0.78
CA GLN A 17 19.25 -17.81 -0.48
C GLN A 17 18.26 -17.60 -1.64
N GLY A 18 17.68 -16.40 -1.73
CA GLY A 18 16.72 -16.06 -2.78
C GLY A 18 15.35 -16.76 -2.68
N LYS A 19 15.02 -17.31 -1.51
CA LYS A 19 13.71 -17.88 -1.20
C LYS A 19 13.05 -17.12 -0.06
N THR A 20 11.72 -17.11 -0.05
CA THR A 20 10.91 -16.43 0.95
C THR A 20 10.23 -17.45 1.86
N TYR A 21 10.31 -17.22 3.17
CA TYR A 21 9.66 -18.02 4.20
C TYR A 21 8.80 -17.11 5.08
N VAL A 22 7.61 -17.58 5.45
CA VAL A 22 6.65 -16.77 6.23
C VAL A 22 6.20 -17.54 7.46
N GLU A 23 6.22 -16.86 8.60
CA GLU A 23 5.62 -17.29 9.87
C GLU A 23 4.56 -16.26 10.28
N THR A 24 3.33 -16.71 10.54
CA THR A 24 2.22 -15.84 10.93
C THR A 24 2.06 -15.83 12.46
N TYR A 25 1.96 -14.63 13.05
CA TYR A 25 1.80 -14.41 14.49
C TYR A 25 0.38 -14.03 14.90
N GLY A 26 -0.43 -13.54 13.97
CA GLY A 26 -1.82 -13.22 14.21
C GLY A 26 -2.55 -12.88 12.92
N ASP A 27 -3.86 -12.71 13.02
CA ASP A 27 -4.70 -12.38 11.87
C ASP A 27 -4.41 -10.98 11.34
N SER A 28 -4.28 -10.85 10.03
CA SER A 28 -4.25 -9.57 9.36
C SER A 28 -5.66 -9.07 9.04
N TYR A 29 -5.85 -7.75 8.97
CA TYR A 29 -7.10 -7.21 8.47
C TYR A 29 -7.21 -7.51 6.98
N GLN A 30 -8.20 -8.33 6.57
CA GLN A 30 -8.36 -8.73 5.17
C GLN A 30 -7.07 -9.41 4.62
N THR A 31 -6.84 -9.40 3.31
CA THR A 31 -5.68 -10.06 2.67
C THR A 31 -4.43 -9.17 2.56
N ARG A 32 -4.23 -8.24 3.50
CA ARG A 32 -3.07 -7.33 3.50
C ARG A 32 -1.75 -8.08 3.62
N ASP A 33 -1.70 -9.05 4.52
CA ASP A 33 -0.58 -9.97 4.68
C ASP A 33 -0.23 -10.70 3.39
N LEU A 34 -1.23 -11.30 2.74
CA LEU A 34 -1.09 -12.06 1.52
C LEU A 34 -0.48 -11.22 0.40
N PHE A 35 -1.00 -10.00 0.18
CA PHE A 35 -0.51 -9.11 -0.88
C PHE A 35 0.84 -8.47 -0.54
N THR A 36 1.17 -8.27 0.74
CA THR A 36 2.52 -7.86 1.16
C THR A 36 3.55 -8.96 0.90
N VAL A 37 3.23 -10.20 1.25
CA VAL A 37 4.07 -11.37 0.93
C VAL A 37 4.19 -11.54 -0.59
N TRP A 38 3.09 -11.40 -1.34
CA TRP A 38 3.08 -11.42 -2.79
C TRP A 38 4.06 -10.41 -3.38
N GLY A 39 4.01 -9.16 -2.89
CA GLY A 39 4.90 -8.09 -3.32
C GLY A 39 6.37 -8.40 -3.11
N ILE A 40 6.73 -8.99 -1.97
CA ILE A 40 8.10 -9.43 -1.69
C ILE A 40 8.50 -10.57 -2.64
N VAL A 41 7.65 -11.57 -2.86
CA VAL A 41 7.93 -12.64 -3.84
C VAL A 41 8.14 -12.06 -5.25
N GLN A 42 7.34 -11.07 -5.65
CA GLN A 42 7.52 -10.39 -6.93
C GLN A 42 8.83 -9.59 -7.00
N LEU A 43 9.26 -8.97 -5.90
CA LEU A 43 10.56 -8.31 -5.80
C LEU A 43 11.71 -9.29 -6.09
N LEU A 44 11.67 -10.48 -5.48
CA LEU A 44 12.69 -11.52 -5.70
C LEU A 44 12.70 -12.03 -7.15
N ARG A 45 11.53 -12.10 -7.80
CA ARG A 45 11.43 -12.43 -9.23
C ARG A 45 12.00 -11.34 -10.12
N LEU A 46 11.79 -10.07 -9.77
CA LEU A 46 12.29 -8.94 -10.54
C LEU A 46 13.81 -8.78 -10.38
N TYR A 47 14.34 -9.05 -9.19
CA TYR A 47 15.75 -8.89 -8.84
C TYR A 47 16.37 -10.17 -8.27
N PRO A 48 16.42 -11.26 -9.06
CA PRO A 48 16.94 -12.54 -8.60
C PRO A 48 18.40 -12.43 -8.15
N GLY A 49 18.69 -12.97 -6.97
CA GLY A 49 20.03 -12.96 -6.37
C GLY A 49 20.51 -11.59 -5.85
N ARG A 50 19.68 -10.55 -5.91
CA ARG A 50 20.06 -9.20 -5.45
C ARG A 50 19.44 -8.78 -4.13
N VAL A 51 18.34 -9.43 -3.73
CA VAL A 51 17.75 -9.22 -2.41
C VAL A 51 18.58 -10.00 -1.40
N PRO A 52 19.17 -9.35 -0.38
CA PRO A 52 20.03 -10.03 0.58
C PRO A 52 19.24 -10.94 1.51
N ASP A 53 19.95 -11.84 2.18
CA ASP A 53 19.38 -12.61 3.27
C ASP A 53 19.03 -11.66 4.43
N LEU A 54 17.78 -11.71 4.90
CA LEU A 54 17.28 -10.83 5.96
C LEU A 54 16.04 -11.40 6.65
N GLU A 55 15.63 -10.77 7.75
CA GLU A 55 14.36 -11.05 8.43
C GLU A 55 13.58 -9.75 8.68
N LEU A 56 12.28 -9.77 8.39
CA LEU A 56 11.35 -8.65 8.52
C LEU A 56 10.25 -9.03 9.50
N LEU A 57 9.88 -8.08 10.35
CA LEU A 57 8.63 -8.14 11.10
C LEU A 57 7.67 -7.10 10.54
N PHE A 58 6.45 -7.52 10.23
CA PHE A 58 5.44 -6.66 9.63
C PHE A 58 4.26 -6.48 10.56
N GLU A 59 3.95 -5.21 10.82
CA GLU A 59 2.66 -4.79 11.34
C GLU A 59 1.75 -4.43 10.15
N THR A 60 0.59 -5.08 10.08
CA THR A 60 -0.32 -5.01 8.93
C THR A 60 -1.54 -4.11 9.18
N GLY A 61 -1.65 -3.55 10.37
CA GLY A 61 -2.68 -2.59 10.74
C GLY A 61 -2.50 -1.21 10.10
N ASP A 62 -3.47 -0.34 10.38
CA ASP A 62 -3.46 1.03 9.85
C ASP A 62 -2.49 1.95 10.58
N LYS A 63 -2.12 1.66 11.84
CA LYS A 63 -1.38 2.58 12.71
C LYS A 63 0.02 2.05 13.02
N THR A 64 0.95 2.98 13.21
CA THR A 64 2.29 2.71 13.75
C THR A 64 2.22 2.14 15.17
N VAL A 65 3.14 1.23 15.51
CA VAL A 65 3.16 0.55 16.81
C VAL A 65 4.35 0.94 17.70
N LEU A 66 5.37 1.60 17.15
CA LEU A 66 6.57 1.97 17.90
C LEU A 66 6.64 3.46 18.24
N ASP A 67 6.15 3.84 19.42
CA ASP A 67 6.24 5.22 19.93
C ASP A 67 7.67 5.58 20.35
N LYS A 68 8.25 6.62 19.75
CA LYS A 68 9.61 7.13 20.05
C LYS A 68 9.84 7.36 21.54
N GLN A 69 8.84 7.84 22.27
CA GLN A 69 8.98 8.16 23.70
C GLN A 69 9.19 6.91 24.55
N LYS A 70 8.63 5.76 24.13
CA LYS A 70 8.77 4.49 24.85
C LYS A 70 10.11 3.80 24.64
N PHE A 71 10.85 4.19 23.58
CA PHE A 71 12.11 3.56 23.18
C PHE A 71 13.33 4.50 23.31
N GLN A 72 13.26 5.52 24.18
CA GLN A 72 14.40 6.42 24.43
C GLN A 72 15.58 5.71 25.11
N ALA A 73 15.31 4.74 25.97
CA ALA A 73 16.33 4.03 26.76
C ALA A 73 16.59 2.58 26.31
N VAL A 74 15.78 2.07 25.37
CA VAL A 74 15.84 0.67 24.90
C VAL A 74 15.78 0.66 23.38
N ALA A 75 16.64 -0.13 22.75
CA ALA A 75 16.62 -0.28 21.30
C ALA A 75 15.28 -0.86 20.82
N PRO A 76 14.58 -0.20 19.89
CA PRO A 76 13.31 -0.70 19.36
C PRO A 76 13.52 -1.95 18.48
N PRO A 77 12.54 -2.87 18.40
CA PRO A 77 12.54 -3.89 17.36
C PRO A 77 12.33 -3.24 15.98
N PRO A 78 12.89 -3.79 14.89
CA PRO A 78 12.66 -3.28 13.54
C PRO A 78 11.29 -3.75 13.03
N ILE A 79 10.27 -2.92 13.17
CA ILE A 79 8.91 -3.21 12.68
C ILE A 79 8.67 -2.43 11.38
N PHE A 80 8.30 -3.15 10.33
CA PHE A 80 7.85 -2.58 9.07
C PHE A 80 6.34 -2.33 9.12
N SER A 81 5.90 -1.19 8.59
CA SER A 81 4.49 -0.83 8.52
C SER A 81 4.19 0.01 7.27
N TYR A 82 2.90 0.21 7.01
CA TYR A 82 2.43 0.89 5.80
C TYR A 82 2.35 2.42 5.93
N CYS A 83 2.58 2.96 7.13
CA CYS A 83 2.51 4.39 7.37
C CYS A 83 3.55 4.86 8.39
N GLY A 84 3.95 6.13 8.29
CA GLY A 84 4.85 6.78 9.23
C GLY A 84 4.15 7.87 10.03
N GLN A 85 4.69 8.19 11.20
CA GLN A 85 4.31 9.35 11.99
C GLN A 85 5.55 10.00 12.60
N ASN A 86 5.49 11.31 12.87
CA ASN A 86 6.63 12.05 13.44
C ASN A 86 7.13 11.43 14.76
N ASN A 87 6.22 10.86 15.56
CA ASN A 87 6.54 10.22 16.84
C ASN A 87 6.65 8.69 16.76
N ALA A 88 6.78 8.11 15.55
CA ALA A 88 6.90 6.67 15.35
C ALA A 88 8.28 6.24 14.84
N LEU A 89 8.68 5.01 15.17
CA LEU A 89 9.95 4.38 14.76
C LEU A 89 9.76 3.26 13.73
N ASP A 90 8.53 2.99 13.33
CA ASP A 90 8.21 2.00 12.30
C ASP A 90 8.91 2.34 10.97
N ILE A 91 9.38 1.31 10.27
CA ILE A 91 10.03 1.41 8.97
C ILE A 91 8.96 1.37 7.88
N VAL A 92 8.80 2.47 7.14
CA VAL A 92 7.75 2.59 6.12
C VAL A 92 8.07 1.71 4.91
N PHE A 93 7.11 0.83 4.58
CA PHE A 93 7.14 -0.06 3.43
C PHE A 93 5.97 0.24 2.49
N PRO A 94 6.10 0.01 1.16
CA PRO A 94 4.97 0.17 0.25
C PRO A 94 3.80 -0.74 0.66
N ASP A 95 2.59 -0.18 0.68
CA ASP A 95 1.43 -0.92 1.15
C ASP A 95 0.96 -2.00 0.14
N TRP A 96 0.16 -2.94 0.64
CA TRP A 96 -0.31 -4.09 -0.13
C TRP A 96 -1.12 -3.69 -1.38
N SER A 97 -1.73 -2.50 -1.41
CA SER A 97 -2.62 -2.06 -2.49
C SER A 97 -1.90 -1.83 -3.81
N PHE A 98 -0.57 -1.72 -3.81
CA PHE A 98 0.23 -1.71 -5.05
C PHE A 98 0.00 -2.95 -5.90
N TRP A 99 -0.21 -4.11 -5.27
CA TRP A 99 -0.50 -5.38 -5.94
C TRP A 99 -2.00 -5.70 -6.02
N GLY A 100 -2.83 -4.84 -5.45
CA GLY A 100 -4.29 -4.93 -5.48
C GLY A 100 -4.91 -4.98 -4.09
N TRP A 101 -6.19 -4.63 -4.03
CA TRP A 101 -7.02 -4.74 -2.83
C TRP A 101 -8.37 -5.33 -3.22
N ALA A 102 -8.34 -6.65 -3.36
CA ALA A 102 -9.41 -7.50 -3.88
C ALA A 102 -10.77 -7.28 -3.19
N GLU A 103 -10.77 -7.15 -1.87
CA GLU A 103 -11.97 -6.91 -1.04
C GLU A 103 -12.72 -5.63 -1.41
N THR A 104 -12.01 -4.65 -1.98
CA THR A 104 -12.57 -3.35 -2.40
C THR A 104 -12.70 -3.20 -3.91
N GLY A 105 -12.30 -4.22 -4.68
CA GLY A 105 -12.30 -4.16 -6.13
C GLY A 105 -11.20 -3.28 -6.74
N ILE A 106 -10.23 -2.83 -5.95
CA ILE A 106 -9.08 -2.05 -6.45
C ILE A 106 -8.10 -3.04 -7.09
N LYS A 107 -7.83 -2.81 -8.38
CA LYS A 107 -6.88 -3.59 -9.19
C LYS A 107 -5.43 -3.26 -8.80
N PRO A 108 -4.43 -4.01 -9.29
CA PRO A 108 -3.03 -3.63 -9.13
C PRO A 108 -2.74 -2.24 -9.69
N TRP A 109 -1.75 -1.58 -9.11
CA TRP A 109 -1.51 -0.15 -9.33
C TRP A 109 -1.27 0.23 -10.79
N GLU A 110 -0.55 -0.59 -11.56
CA GLU A 110 -0.34 -0.30 -13.00
C GLU A 110 -1.65 -0.28 -13.79
N LYS A 111 -2.61 -1.14 -13.43
CA LYS A 111 -3.94 -1.17 -14.05
C LYS A 111 -4.75 0.04 -13.64
N VAL A 112 -4.75 0.37 -12.35
CA VAL A 112 -5.42 1.58 -11.82
C VAL A 112 -4.89 2.83 -12.49
N LEU A 113 -3.57 2.98 -12.59
CA LEU A 113 -2.93 4.13 -13.22
C LEU A 113 -3.31 4.24 -14.71
N LYS A 114 -3.33 3.11 -15.43
CA LYS A 114 -3.79 3.07 -16.83
C LYS A 114 -5.26 3.47 -16.95
N ASP A 115 -6.14 2.91 -16.11
CA ASP A 115 -7.57 3.18 -16.14
C ASP A 115 -7.87 4.66 -15.82
N ILE A 116 -7.15 5.23 -14.83
CA ILE A 116 -7.20 6.67 -14.51
C ILE A 116 -6.73 7.50 -15.70
N HIS A 117 -5.60 7.17 -16.32
CA HIS A 117 -5.05 7.90 -17.46
C HIS A 117 -6.03 7.92 -18.64
N GLU A 118 -6.63 6.78 -18.98
CA GLU A 118 -7.63 6.70 -20.06
C GLU A 118 -8.91 7.44 -19.69
N SER A 119 -9.36 7.38 -18.45
CA SER A 119 -10.55 8.13 -18.02
C SER A 119 -10.32 9.64 -18.02
N ASN A 120 -9.11 10.08 -17.66
CA ASN A 120 -8.71 11.49 -17.63
C ASN A 120 -8.77 12.13 -19.04
N LYS A 121 -8.60 11.35 -20.12
CA LYS A 121 -8.73 11.80 -21.52
C LYS A 121 -10.17 12.05 -21.96
N LYS A 122 -11.16 11.45 -21.29
CA LYS A 122 -12.58 11.51 -21.71
C LYS A 122 -13.16 12.93 -21.62
N ILE A 123 -12.73 13.72 -20.64
CA ILE A 123 -13.25 15.07 -20.39
C ILE A 123 -12.08 16.04 -20.25
N LYS A 124 -12.03 17.04 -21.15
CA LYS A 124 -11.04 18.12 -21.10
C LYS A 124 -11.20 18.89 -19.79
N TRP A 125 -10.10 19.33 -19.20
CA TRP A 125 -10.08 20.05 -17.92
C TRP A 125 -11.14 21.17 -17.83
N LYS A 126 -11.25 22.01 -18.86
CA LYS A 126 -12.20 23.12 -18.93
C LYS A 126 -13.67 22.69 -18.87
N ASP A 127 -13.98 21.48 -19.30
CA ASP A 127 -15.33 20.93 -19.39
C ASP A 127 -15.71 20.11 -18.14
N ARG A 128 -14.80 19.99 -17.16
CA ARG A 128 -15.07 19.32 -15.88
C ARG A 128 -15.91 20.19 -14.95
N VAL A 129 -16.67 19.53 -14.09
CA VAL A 129 -17.49 20.17 -13.05
C VAL A 129 -16.59 21.04 -12.16
N PRO A 130 -16.84 22.36 -12.05
CA PRO A 130 -15.97 23.29 -11.34
C PRO A 130 -16.12 23.26 -9.82
N TYR A 131 -16.48 22.10 -9.25
CA TYR A 131 -16.66 21.89 -7.83
C TYR A 131 -15.51 21.05 -7.28
N ALA A 132 -15.17 21.29 -6.01
CA ALA A 132 -14.34 20.37 -5.25
C ALA A 132 -15.11 19.07 -4.99
N PHE A 133 -14.44 17.94 -5.09
CA PHE A 133 -15.06 16.63 -4.97
C PHE A 133 -14.32 15.77 -3.96
N TRP A 134 -15.09 15.14 -3.08
CA TRP A 134 -14.61 14.09 -2.20
C TRP A 134 -15.65 12.98 -2.11
N LYS A 135 -15.19 11.72 -2.13
CA LYS A 135 -16.03 10.56 -1.89
C LYS A 135 -15.28 9.55 -1.04
N GLY A 136 -15.79 9.24 0.15
CA GLY A 136 -15.04 8.45 1.12
C GLY A 136 -15.83 8.14 2.39
N ASN A 137 -15.28 7.27 3.23
CA ASN A 137 -15.92 6.95 4.51
C ASN A 137 -15.69 8.10 5.50
N THR A 138 -16.76 8.77 5.92
CA THR A 138 -16.71 9.92 6.84
C THR A 138 -16.56 9.56 8.30
N HIS A 139 -16.66 8.26 8.64
CA HIS A 139 -16.69 7.80 10.03
C HIS A 139 -15.32 7.33 10.55
N VAL A 140 -14.28 7.39 9.73
CA VAL A 140 -12.94 6.88 10.09
C VAL A 140 -12.00 7.95 10.66
N SER A 141 -12.33 9.24 10.52
CA SER A 141 -11.56 10.32 11.13
C SER A 141 -12.44 11.55 11.43
N PRO A 142 -12.14 12.32 12.49
CA PRO A 142 -12.83 13.58 12.77
C PRO A 142 -12.76 14.58 11.62
N THR A 143 -11.63 14.62 10.89
CA THR A 143 -11.43 15.49 9.72
C THR A 143 -12.42 15.16 8.61
N ARG A 144 -12.55 13.87 8.24
CA ARG A 144 -13.53 13.44 7.22
C ARG A 144 -14.97 13.61 7.68
N PHE A 145 -15.24 13.46 8.98
CA PHE A 145 -16.55 13.75 9.53
C PHE A 145 -16.92 15.24 9.39
N LYS A 146 -16.00 16.15 9.71
CA LYS A 146 -16.22 17.60 9.54
C LYS A 146 -16.30 18.01 8.07
N LEU A 147 -15.55 17.36 7.18
CA LEU A 147 -15.59 17.63 5.74
C LEU A 147 -17.01 17.52 5.16
N ARG A 148 -17.85 16.64 5.69
CA ARG A 148 -19.26 16.49 5.27
C ARG A 148 -20.08 17.77 5.48
N MET A 149 -19.66 18.67 6.38
CA MET A 149 -20.34 19.93 6.67
C MET A 149 -20.09 20.99 5.58
N CYS A 150 -19.12 20.75 4.68
CA CYS A 150 -18.84 21.60 3.53
C CYS A 150 -19.75 21.31 2.33
N ASN A 151 -20.78 20.47 2.47
CA ASN A 151 -21.74 20.25 1.39
C ASN A 151 -22.74 21.41 1.31
N ASN A 152 -23.35 21.62 0.14
CA ASN A 152 -24.28 22.72 -0.07
C ASN A 152 -25.46 22.67 0.90
N THR A 153 -25.83 23.84 1.42
CA THR A 153 -27.06 24.05 2.19
C THR A 153 -27.96 25.02 1.43
N ASP A 154 -29.23 25.12 1.82
CA ASP A 154 -30.17 26.10 1.24
C ASP A 154 -29.69 27.56 1.39
N GLN A 155 -28.73 27.80 2.29
CA GLN A 155 -28.21 29.13 2.63
C GLN A 155 -26.84 29.43 2.03
N HIS A 156 -26.05 28.41 1.68
CA HIS A 156 -24.67 28.59 1.23
C HIS A 156 -24.17 27.44 0.34
N ASP A 157 -23.60 27.80 -0.81
CA ASP A 157 -22.88 26.90 -1.71
C ASP A 157 -21.36 27.02 -1.47
N TRP A 158 -20.77 25.95 -0.92
CA TRP A 158 -19.34 25.88 -0.61
C TRP A 158 -18.49 25.51 -1.83
N ASN A 159 -19.10 25.37 -3.01
CA ASN A 159 -18.49 24.85 -4.23
C ASN A 159 -17.85 23.46 -4.04
N ALA A 160 -18.44 22.63 -3.18
CA ALA A 160 -17.92 21.30 -2.83
C ALA A 160 -19.02 20.23 -2.82
N HIS A 161 -18.74 19.11 -3.48
CA HIS A 161 -19.56 17.92 -3.50
C HIS A 161 -18.90 16.83 -2.65
N ILE A 162 -19.45 16.60 -1.45
CA ILE A 162 -18.92 15.66 -0.48
C ILE A 162 -19.88 14.46 -0.34
N TYR A 163 -19.42 13.29 -0.78
CA TYR A 163 -20.21 12.06 -0.78
C TYR A 163 -19.73 11.08 0.29
N SER A 164 -20.52 10.91 1.34
CA SER A 164 -20.26 9.93 2.39
C SER A 164 -20.46 8.49 1.90
N LEU A 165 -19.45 7.65 2.12
CA LEU A 165 -19.52 6.21 1.86
C LEU A 165 -19.76 5.42 3.14
N HIS A 166 -20.69 4.47 3.05
CA HIS A 166 -20.92 3.46 4.09
C HIS A 166 -20.39 2.12 3.60
N TRP A 167 -19.26 1.68 4.16
CA TRP A 167 -18.58 0.45 3.74
C TRP A 167 -19.50 -0.78 3.74
N SER A 168 -20.33 -0.95 4.77
CA SER A 168 -21.28 -2.06 4.84
C SER A 168 -22.30 -2.10 3.69
N LYS A 169 -22.60 -0.94 3.07
CA LYS A 169 -23.45 -0.86 1.88
C LYS A 169 -22.65 -1.09 0.60
N GLU A 170 -21.43 -0.55 0.52
CA GLU A 170 -20.57 -0.69 -0.67
C GLU A 170 -20.05 -2.11 -0.87
N ILE A 171 -19.76 -2.83 0.22
CA ILE A 171 -19.41 -4.27 0.18
C ILE A 171 -20.51 -5.06 -0.55
N LYS A 172 -21.79 -4.81 -0.22
CA LYS A 172 -22.94 -5.48 -0.87
C LYS A 172 -23.07 -5.15 -2.36
N LYS A 173 -22.51 -4.02 -2.80
CA LYS A 173 -22.51 -3.56 -4.19
C LYS A 173 -21.21 -3.89 -4.92
N GLY A 174 -20.23 -4.50 -4.23
CA GLY A 174 -18.91 -4.77 -4.75
C GLY A 174 -18.14 -3.51 -5.17
N PHE A 175 -18.35 -2.38 -4.48
CA PHE A 175 -17.62 -1.12 -4.70
C PHE A 175 -17.69 -0.58 -6.15
N LYS A 176 -18.65 -1.02 -6.96
CA LYS A 176 -18.75 -0.68 -8.39
C LYS A 176 -18.85 0.83 -8.67
N ASN A 177 -19.38 1.59 -7.72
CA ASN A 177 -19.58 3.04 -7.83
C ASN A 177 -18.44 3.87 -7.20
N THR A 178 -17.36 3.24 -6.74
CA THR A 178 -16.26 3.93 -6.03
C THR A 178 -14.93 3.79 -6.75
N LYS A 179 -14.94 3.32 -7.99
CA LYS A 179 -13.78 3.25 -8.88
C LYS A 179 -13.10 4.62 -8.99
N LEU A 180 -11.77 4.62 -9.02
CA LEU A 180 -11.00 5.86 -9.04
C LEU A 180 -11.09 6.54 -10.42
N GLU A 181 -11.07 5.74 -11.48
CA GLU A 181 -11.16 6.19 -12.86
C GLU A 181 -12.50 6.90 -13.17
N ASP A 182 -13.59 6.54 -12.49
CA ASP A 182 -14.90 7.18 -12.67
C ASP A 182 -14.98 8.57 -12.02
N GLN A 183 -13.96 8.94 -11.23
CA GLN A 183 -13.95 10.20 -10.49
C GLN A 183 -13.28 11.33 -11.29
N CYS A 184 -12.74 11.11 -12.49
CA CYS A 184 -12.05 12.15 -13.29
C CYS A 184 -12.97 13.26 -13.88
N THR A 185 -14.17 13.46 -13.33
CA THR A 185 -15.23 14.37 -13.81
C THR A 185 -15.20 15.78 -13.20
N HIS A 186 -14.52 15.97 -12.07
CA HIS A 186 -14.45 17.23 -11.32
C HIS A 186 -13.07 17.88 -11.45
N ARG A 187 -13.02 19.22 -11.36
CA ARG A 187 -11.75 19.97 -11.43
C ARG A 187 -10.91 19.77 -10.17
N TYR A 188 -11.51 19.89 -8.99
CA TYR A 188 -10.75 19.88 -7.75
C TYR A 188 -11.01 18.60 -6.97
N LYS A 189 -9.94 17.92 -6.56
CA LYS A 189 -9.99 16.72 -5.72
C LYS A 189 -9.53 17.06 -4.32
N ILE A 190 -10.34 16.68 -3.35
CA ILE A 190 -9.98 16.85 -1.93
C ILE A 190 -9.30 15.57 -1.48
N TYR A 191 -8.18 15.73 -0.79
CA TYR A 191 -7.56 14.68 -0.01
C TYR A 191 -7.86 14.93 1.47
N ALA A 192 -8.17 13.86 2.21
CA ALA A 192 -8.40 13.95 3.65
C ALA A 192 -8.00 12.64 4.31
N GLU A 193 -7.15 12.70 5.32
CA GLU A 193 -6.63 11.52 6.02
C GLU A 193 -7.71 10.72 6.75
N GLY A 194 -7.50 9.40 6.83
CA GLY A 194 -8.41 8.45 7.46
C GLY A 194 -7.90 8.05 8.85
N VAL A 195 -7.87 6.74 9.12
CA VAL A 195 -7.25 6.19 10.34
C VAL A 195 -5.74 6.47 10.37
N SER A 196 -5.12 6.46 9.18
CA SER A 196 -3.75 6.87 8.89
C SER A 196 -3.68 7.47 7.47
N TRP A 197 -2.51 7.41 6.83
CA TRP A 197 -2.32 7.88 5.46
C TRP A 197 -3.32 7.23 4.49
N SER A 198 -3.73 8.00 3.49
CA SER A 198 -4.49 7.51 2.36
C SER A 198 -3.72 7.89 1.08
N ALA A 199 -3.87 7.12 0.01
CA ALA A 199 -3.22 7.48 -1.25
C ALA A 199 -3.73 8.85 -1.75
N GLU A 200 -2.80 9.74 -2.07
CA GLU A 200 -3.05 11.10 -2.54
C GLU A 200 -3.23 11.12 -4.07
N ALA A 201 -4.15 11.94 -4.58
CA ALA A 201 -4.23 12.28 -5.99
C ALA A 201 -4.13 13.80 -6.15
N ILE A 202 -2.98 14.28 -6.66
CA ILE A 202 -2.68 15.69 -6.90
C ILE A 202 -3.01 16.04 -8.37
N GLY A 203 -3.36 17.32 -8.64
CA GLY A 203 -3.76 17.88 -9.96
C GLY A 203 -2.71 17.70 -11.09
N ARG A 204 -2.76 18.45 -12.20
CA ARG A 204 -1.95 18.13 -13.42
C ARG A 204 -0.46 17.79 -13.15
N GLU A 205 0.26 18.62 -12.40
CA GLU A 205 1.66 18.35 -12.02
C GLU A 205 1.78 17.14 -11.09
N GLY A 206 0.81 16.97 -10.20
CA GLY A 206 0.63 15.76 -9.41
C GLY A 206 0.40 14.50 -10.23
N THR A 207 -0.46 14.56 -11.25
CA THR A 207 -0.73 13.45 -12.16
C THR A 207 0.54 13.06 -12.90
N LYS A 208 1.27 14.06 -13.43
CA LYS A 208 2.57 13.82 -14.07
C LYS A 208 3.57 13.20 -13.09
N PHE A 209 3.65 13.72 -11.86
CA PHE A 209 4.53 13.17 -10.83
C PHE A 209 4.18 11.71 -10.52
N ILE A 210 2.90 11.38 -10.33
CA ILE A 210 2.44 10.01 -10.07
C ILE A 210 2.77 9.09 -11.26
N GLU A 211 2.49 9.54 -12.49
CA GLU A 211 2.78 8.78 -13.71
C GLU A 211 4.28 8.52 -13.88
N GLU A 212 5.14 9.46 -13.51
CA GLU A 212 6.59 9.36 -13.69
C GLU A 212 7.32 8.68 -12.53
N ASN A 213 6.90 8.96 -11.29
CA ASN A 213 7.66 8.67 -10.06
C ASN A 213 7.02 7.60 -9.16
N VAL A 214 5.77 7.21 -9.40
CA VAL A 214 5.07 6.16 -8.63
C VAL A 214 4.77 4.97 -9.55
N LYS A 215 5.73 4.57 -10.38
CA LYS A 215 5.63 3.35 -11.20
C LYS A 215 5.98 2.13 -10.37
N MET A 216 5.41 0.97 -10.67
CA MET A 216 5.77 -0.27 -9.95
C MET A 216 7.27 -0.56 -9.98
N LYS A 217 7.97 -0.25 -11.08
CA LYS A 217 9.43 -0.35 -11.12
C LYS A 217 10.10 0.46 -9.99
N LEU A 218 9.69 1.70 -9.78
CA LEU A 218 10.27 2.57 -8.74
C LEU A 218 9.86 2.11 -7.34
N VAL A 219 8.65 1.55 -7.19
CA VAL A 219 8.23 0.89 -5.94
C VAL A 219 9.17 -0.29 -5.61
N TYR A 220 9.45 -1.16 -6.58
CA TYR A 220 10.40 -2.26 -6.38
C TYR A 220 11.84 -1.79 -6.18
N ASP A 221 12.27 -0.73 -6.87
CA ASP A 221 13.61 -0.14 -6.66
C ASP A 221 13.75 0.40 -5.24
N TYR A 222 12.72 1.08 -4.72
CA TYR A 222 12.65 1.52 -3.33
C TYR A 222 12.70 0.33 -2.36
N MET A 223 11.89 -0.70 -2.58
CA MET A 223 11.90 -1.91 -1.75
C MET A 223 13.29 -2.56 -1.73
N LEU A 224 13.92 -2.76 -2.90
CA LEU A 224 15.25 -3.37 -2.99
C LEU A 224 16.28 -2.56 -2.20
N HIS A 225 16.29 -1.23 -2.37
CA HIS A 225 17.21 -0.35 -1.65
C HIS A 225 16.97 -0.40 -0.14
N LEU A 226 15.73 -0.24 0.30
CA LEU A 226 15.36 -0.29 1.71
C LEU A 226 15.81 -1.60 2.36
N LEU A 227 15.51 -2.73 1.72
CA LEU A 227 15.89 -4.05 2.21
C LEU A 227 17.41 -4.27 2.19
N THR A 228 18.10 -3.72 1.19
CA THR A 228 19.57 -3.78 1.11
C THR A 228 20.24 -3.00 2.24
N GLU A 229 19.79 -1.76 2.51
CA GLU A 229 20.35 -0.97 3.61
C GLU A 229 19.97 -1.55 4.97
N TYR A 230 18.74 -2.04 5.12
CA TYR A 230 18.30 -2.71 6.33
C TYR A 230 19.14 -3.97 6.64
N ALA A 231 19.42 -4.79 5.64
CA ALA A 231 20.21 -6.01 5.84
C ALA A 231 21.63 -5.72 6.37
N LYS A 232 22.25 -4.59 6.01
CA LYS A 232 23.56 -4.17 6.54
C LYS A 232 23.54 -3.88 8.05
N LEU A 233 22.37 -3.58 8.60
CA LEU A 233 22.19 -3.28 10.02
C LEU A 233 22.01 -4.56 10.87
N LEU A 234 21.76 -5.71 10.23
CA LEU A 234 21.64 -6.99 10.92
C LEU A 234 23.00 -7.40 11.50
N LYS A 235 22.99 -7.76 12.79
CA LYS A 235 24.18 -8.21 13.53
C LYS A 235 24.19 -9.73 13.73
N PHE A 236 23.37 -10.44 12.98
CA PHE A 236 23.15 -11.88 13.07
C PHE A 236 22.81 -12.43 11.68
N GLU A 237 23.03 -13.73 11.49
CA GLU A 237 22.61 -14.41 10.26
C GLU A 237 21.12 -14.79 10.36
N PRO A 238 20.29 -14.46 9.35
CA PRO A 238 18.90 -14.90 9.28
C PRO A 238 18.73 -16.42 9.38
N THR A 239 17.77 -16.83 10.20
CA THR A 239 17.40 -18.24 10.41
C THR A 239 15.94 -18.45 10.06
N ILE A 240 15.62 -19.60 9.46
CA ILE A 240 14.23 -19.95 9.12
C ILE A 240 13.56 -20.49 10.41
N PRO A 241 12.51 -19.83 10.93
CA PRO A 241 11.81 -20.31 12.11
C PRO A 241 11.14 -21.68 11.84
N PRO A 242 11.02 -22.57 12.84
CA PRO A 242 10.41 -23.89 12.65
C PRO A 242 8.96 -23.87 12.16
N GLN A 243 8.21 -22.79 12.46
CA GLN A 243 6.81 -22.62 12.05
C GLN A 243 6.68 -21.89 10.70
N ALA A 244 7.80 -21.45 10.11
CA ALA A 244 7.78 -20.77 8.83
C ALA A 244 7.65 -21.77 7.67
N PHE A 245 6.92 -21.39 6.63
CA PHE A 245 6.78 -22.17 5.40
C PHE A 245 7.31 -21.39 4.20
N GLU A 246 7.90 -22.11 3.24
CA GLU A 246 8.40 -21.53 1.98
C GLU A 246 7.22 -21.07 1.11
N VAL A 247 7.30 -19.87 0.56
CA VAL A 247 6.31 -19.30 -0.35
C VAL A 247 6.92 -18.95 -1.70
N CYS A 248 6.14 -19.17 -2.75
CA CYS A 248 6.44 -18.77 -4.13
C CYS A 248 5.15 -18.25 -4.79
N SER A 249 5.26 -17.72 -6.01
CA SER A 249 4.10 -17.16 -6.71
C SER A 249 3.01 -18.21 -6.94
N GLU A 250 3.39 -19.43 -7.27
CA GLU A 250 2.48 -20.53 -7.52
C GLU A 250 1.72 -20.92 -6.24
N ASN A 251 2.43 -21.09 -5.13
CA ASN A 251 1.82 -21.49 -3.85
C ASN A 251 0.92 -20.40 -3.25
N LEU A 252 1.17 -19.12 -3.56
CA LEU A 252 0.30 -18.02 -3.13
C LEU A 252 -0.93 -17.85 -4.04
N ALA A 253 -0.76 -17.99 -5.36
CA ALA A 253 -1.83 -17.69 -6.32
C ALA A 253 -2.77 -18.87 -6.62
N CYS A 254 -2.31 -20.12 -6.50
CA CYS A 254 -3.12 -21.30 -6.78
C CYS A 254 -4.32 -21.48 -5.82
N PRO A 255 -4.19 -21.27 -4.49
CA PRO A 255 -5.29 -21.48 -3.56
C PRO A 255 -6.40 -20.43 -3.64
N VAL A 256 -6.11 -19.25 -4.20
CA VAL A 256 -7.05 -18.14 -4.29
C VAL A 256 -7.80 -18.12 -5.62
N ASN A 257 -8.99 -17.52 -5.64
CA ASN A 257 -9.84 -17.45 -6.83
C ASN A 257 -10.46 -16.06 -7.01
N GLY A 258 -11.17 -15.87 -8.11
CA GLY A 258 -11.82 -14.60 -8.46
C GLY A 258 -10.83 -13.44 -8.48
N ILE A 259 -11.27 -12.29 -7.94
CA ILE A 259 -10.53 -11.04 -8.00
C ILE A 259 -9.17 -11.09 -7.27
N TRP A 260 -9.01 -11.92 -6.24
CA TRP A 260 -7.71 -12.12 -5.59
C TRP A 260 -6.69 -12.71 -6.57
N ARG A 261 -7.09 -13.77 -7.29
CA ARG A 261 -6.23 -14.40 -8.30
C ARG A 261 -6.00 -13.48 -9.49
N GLU A 262 -7.01 -12.72 -9.90
CA GLU A 262 -6.86 -11.71 -10.96
C GLU A 262 -5.80 -10.66 -10.60
N CYS A 263 -5.88 -10.07 -9.40
CA CYS A 263 -4.88 -9.11 -8.92
C CYS A 263 -3.47 -9.70 -8.92
N MET A 264 -3.29 -10.94 -8.46
CA MET A 264 -2.00 -11.62 -8.49
C MET A 264 -1.50 -11.86 -9.91
N ILE A 265 -2.33 -12.39 -10.81
CA ILE A 265 -1.93 -12.64 -12.20
C ILE A 265 -1.59 -11.34 -12.93
N GLU A 266 -2.37 -10.28 -12.71
CA GLU A 266 -2.16 -8.98 -13.33
C GLU A 266 -0.91 -8.26 -12.81
N SER A 267 -0.50 -8.52 -11.58
CA SER A 267 0.71 -7.96 -10.95
C SER A 267 1.92 -8.91 -10.95
N LEU A 268 1.81 -10.07 -11.60
CA LEU A 268 2.88 -11.06 -11.67
C LEU A 268 4.07 -10.52 -12.48
N VAL A 269 5.24 -10.51 -11.86
CA VAL A 269 6.52 -10.23 -12.53
C VAL A 269 6.87 -11.42 -13.42
N LYS A 270 6.82 -11.17 -14.73
CA LYS A 270 6.99 -12.19 -15.78
C LYS A 270 8.45 -12.51 -16.09
N SER A 271 9.34 -11.54 -15.91
CA SER A 271 10.77 -11.68 -16.17
C SER A 271 11.57 -10.82 -15.19
N PRO A 272 12.84 -11.18 -14.93
CA PRO A 272 13.78 -10.31 -14.23
C PRO A 272 13.90 -8.94 -14.90
N SER A 273 14.36 -7.94 -14.15
CA SER A 273 14.64 -6.62 -14.72
C SER A 273 15.91 -6.65 -15.57
N ASP A 274 15.80 -6.19 -16.82
CA ASP A 274 16.94 -5.99 -17.72
C ASP A 274 17.75 -4.72 -17.38
N THR A 275 17.26 -3.90 -16.45
CA THR A 275 17.87 -2.64 -16.05
C THR A 275 18.29 -2.68 -14.58
N PRO A 276 19.39 -2.00 -14.20
CA PRO A 276 19.70 -1.83 -12.78
C PRO A 276 18.59 -1.03 -12.06
N PRO A 277 18.41 -1.23 -10.75
CA PRO A 277 17.53 -0.40 -9.93
C PRO A 277 18.02 1.05 -9.96
N CYS A 278 17.12 2.01 -9.82
CA CYS A 278 17.48 3.41 -9.73
C CYS A 278 18.42 3.67 -8.53
N ALA A 279 19.38 4.58 -8.70
CA ALA A 279 20.18 5.07 -7.60
C ALA A 279 19.35 6.06 -6.77
N MET A 280 19.02 5.70 -5.53
CA MET A 280 18.50 6.68 -4.56
C MET A 280 19.69 7.40 -3.93
N LYS A 281 19.69 8.73 -4.00
CA LYS A 281 20.68 9.54 -3.27
C LYS A 281 20.29 9.49 -1.79
N GLY A 282 21.19 8.94 -0.96
CA GLY A 282 21.06 8.92 0.49
C GLY A 282 21.24 10.30 1.12
#